data_AF-A0A847S678-F1
#
_entry.id   AF-A0A847S678-F1
#
_cell.length_a   1.000
_cell.length_b   1.000
_cell.length_c   1.000
_cell.angle_alpha   90.00
_cell.angle_beta   90.00
_cell.angle_gamma   90.00
#
_symmetry.space_group_name_H-M   'P 1'
#
loop_
_entity.id
_entity.type
_entity.pdbx_description
1 polymer ?
#
loop_
_entity_poly.entity_id
_entity_poly.type
_entity_poly.pdbx_seq_one_letter_code
_entity_poly.pdbx_strand_id
1 'polypeptide(L)'
;MQLERFRLALRPRGGWETVDLGMSMVRQWWKPLYGVWLLGWLPFSLLVYAMAWSLEWEPIWAFLLLWWLKPMLSRPLLAVLSGAVFDQPPTLGHVLRRWPWLLWHSGLLGALLFRRLSSARTVFLPVWQLEGQRGRAARQRSNLLGRTTRAHASSMALALNHMALFMALGLFMLVALFVPSAEAWRMPWDPLKDMLEGMSATVGAWLFPLLMSLLDSLLEPYFVAGGFSLYLQRRTVLEGWDLEIAFRRIGQRLQQWLKHAGPTLLLLLVCSLAMPQFSHAAAEPQEELVKVLDQADIKGKHEAIQSWQFVPDRNNEEKEEHIEPQRDPQYQNNLNFGAEGFRTLVWVIFGVALAFLLYYAVRHWRPGNTQKMQGQAPEVLFGLDVRPESLPDDLPSAARKLIEQGQIQAALSLLYRGALVHWLRVGLEIEPGDTEGDCIRRVRQLGSSDSNQYFAGLVAHWQQLTYAHRLTPAAEAMQLCEQWALHFSIRRSEV
;
A
#
# COMPACT_ATOMS: atom_id res chain seq x y z
N MET A 1 -2.20 -16.96 20.74
CA MET A 1 -1.76 -17.48 19.42
C MET A 1 -0.45 -18.22 19.63
N GLN A 2 -0.34 -19.48 19.22
CA GLN A 2 0.92 -20.24 19.33
C GLN A 2 1.78 -19.96 18.09
N LEU A 3 2.78 -19.07 18.22
CA LEU A 3 3.65 -18.64 17.11
C LEU A 3 4.50 -19.80 16.52
N GLU A 4 4.65 -20.90 17.28
CA GLU A 4 5.43 -22.08 16.88
C GLU A 4 4.77 -22.93 15.78
N ARG A 5 3.45 -22.78 15.57
CA ARG A 5 2.69 -23.52 14.53
C ARG A 5 2.48 -22.74 13.23
N PHE A 6 3.09 -21.56 13.12
CA PHE A 6 2.88 -20.66 12.00
C PHE A 6 3.56 -21.21 10.73
N ARG A 7 2.77 -21.60 9.72
CA ARG A 7 3.28 -22.31 8.52
C ARG A 7 3.96 -21.41 7.48
N LEU A 8 4.08 -20.12 7.76
CA LEU A 8 4.67 -19.13 6.85
C LEU A 8 5.94 -18.55 7.48
N ALA A 9 6.99 -18.36 6.69
CA ALA A 9 8.16 -17.65 7.19
C ALA A 9 7.78 -16.19 7.51
N LEU A 10 7.87 -15.79 8.78
CA LEU A 10 7.71 -14.40 9.21
C LEU A 10 8.99 -13.65 8.87
N ARG A 11 8.91 -12.80 7.86
CA ARG A 11 9.94 -11.83 7.48
C ARG A 11 9.29 -10.53 7.02
N PRO A 12 9.93 -9.37 7.20
CA PRO A 12 9.55 -8.15 6.49
C PRO A 12 9.57 -8.41 4.98
N ARG A 13 8.51 -8.01 4.30
CA ARG A 13 8.32 -8.18 2.85
C ARG A 13 8.06 -6.82 2.20
N GLY A 14 8.24 -6.73 0.89
CA GLY A 14 7.66 -5.63 0.10
C GLY A 14 6.13 -5.78 -0.03
N GLY A 15 5.45 -4.71 -0.45
CA GLY A 15 3.98 -4.77 -0.68
C GLY A 15 3.59 -5.78 -1.76
N TRP A 16 4.26 -5.74 -2.93
CA TRP A 16 4.01 -6.68 -4.03
C TRP A 16 4.47 -8.12 -3.73
N GLU A 17 5.60 -8.27 -3.04
CA GLU A 17 6.06 -9.58 -2.54
C GLU A 17 5.02 -10.22 -1.60
N THR A 18 4.31 -9.40 -0.83
CA THR A 18 3.24 -9.88 0.05
C THR A 18 1.99 -10.26 -0.73
N VAL A 19 1.66 -9.55 -1.80
CA VAL A 19 0.59 -9.97 -2.71
C VAL A 19 0.93 -11.33 -3.35
N ASP A 20 2.16 -11.52 -3.82
CA ASP A 20 2.64 -12.79 -4.38
C ASP A 20 2.63 -13.95 -3.35
N LEU A 21 2.92 -13.65 -2.08
CA LEU A 21 2.71 -14.60 -1.00
C LEU A 21 1.25 -15.08 -0.97
N GLY A 22 0.28 -14.18 -1.11
CA GLY A 22 -1.14 -14.52 -1.21
C GLY A 22 -1.44 -15.45 -2.39
N MET A 23 -0.85 -15.21 -3.55
CA MET A 23 -0.99 -16.10 -4.72
C MET A 23 -0.41 -17.49 -4.43
N SER A 24 0.70 -17.55 -3.72
CA SER A 24 1.32 -18.79 -3.27
C SER A 24 0.45 -19.54 -2.24
N MET A 25 -0.27 -18.84 -1.37
CA MET A 25 -1.25 -19.45 -0.47
C MET A 25 -2.37 -20.16 -1.25
N VAL A 26 -2.87 -19.53 -2.33
CA VAL A 26 -3.88 -20.17 -3.19
C VAL A 26 -3.31 -21.42 -3.84
N ARG A 27 -2.11 -21.37 -4.41
CA ARG A 27 -1.45 -22.54 -5.02
C ARG A 27 -1.28 -23.70 -4.02
N GLN A 28 -0.89 -23.39 -2.79
CA GLN A 28 -0.68 -24.40 -1.75
C GLN A 28 -1.99 -25.02 -1.25
N TRP A 29 -3.03 -24.21 -1.09
CA TRP A 29 -4.31 -24.62 -0.48
C TRP A 29 -5.49 -24.55 -1.44
N TRP A 30 -5.25 -24.78 -2.74
CA TRP A 30 -6.26 -24.60 -3.79
C TRP A 30 -7.48 -25.51 -3.56
N LYS A 31 -7.27 -26.77 -3.16
CA LYS A 31 -8.37 -27.75 -2.95
C LYS A 31 -9.41 -27.27 -1.91
N PRO A 32 -9.05 -26.95 -0.65
CA PRO A 32 -10.04 -26.47 0.31
C PRO A 32 -10.60 -25.09 -0.05
N LEU A 33 -9.82 -24.21 -0.70
CA LEU A 33 -10.29 -22.87 -1.10
C LEU A 33 -11.35 -22.95 -2.20
N TYR A 34 -11.06 -23.62 -3.31
CA TYR A 34 -12.03 -23.80 -4.39
C TYR A 34 -13.16 -24.72 -3.97
N GLY A 35 -12.92 -25.71 -3.12
CA GLY A 35 -13.97 -26.57 -2.57
C GLY A 35 -15.02 -25.76 -1.80
N VAL A 36 -14.61 -24.87 -0.90
CA VAL A 36 -15.56 -24.04 -0.15
C VAL A 36 -16.18 -22.94 -1.02
N TRP A 37 -15.41 -22.39 -1.95
CA TRP A 37 -15.87 -21.37 -2.88
C TRP A 37 -16.94 -21.90 -3.82
N LEU A 38 -16.68 -23.01 -4.51
CA LEU A 38 -17.62 -23.58 -5.48
C LEU A 38 -18.88 -24.10 -4.80
N LEU A 39 -18.75 -24.74 -3.63
CA LEU A 39 -19.92 -25.20 -2.89
C LEU A 39 -20.82 -24.04 -2.43
N GLY A 40 -20.23 -22.85 -2.23
CA GLY A 40 -20.98 -21.65 -1.92
C GLY A 40 -21.52 -20.89 -3.13
N TRP A 41 -20.66 -20.66 -4.11
CA TRP A 41 -20.92 -19.82 -5.26
C TRP A 41 -21.79 -20.51 -6.30
N LEU A 42 -21.58 -21.80 -6.60
CA LEU A 42 -22.35 -22.53 -7.62
C LEU A 42 -23.86 -22.62 -7.33
N PRO A 43 -24.33 -23.09 -6.16
CA PRO A 43 -25.77 -23.17 -5.91
C PRO A 43 -26.40 -21.78 -5.91
N PHE A 44 -25.66 -20.77 -5.44
CA PHE A 44 -26.14 -19.40 -5.40
C PHE A 44 -26.20 -18.77 -6.80
N SER A 45 -25.20 -19.00 -7.66
CA SER A 45 -25.20 -18.51 -9.04
C SER A 45 -26.27 -19.20 -9.88
N LEU A 46 -26.42 -20.52 -9.76
CA LEU A 46 -27.49 -21.26 -10.43
C LEU A 46 -28.87 -20.73 -10.02
N LEU A 47 -29.10 -20.49 -8.72
CA LEU A 47 -30.36 -19.93 -8.23
C LEU A 47 -30.61 -18.52 -8.81
N VAL A 48 -29.60 -17.64 -8.79
CA VAL A 48 -29.74 -16.27 -9.29
C VAL A 48 -30.00 -16.24 -10.79
N TYR A 49 -29.28 -17.05 -11.58
CA TYR A 49 -29.51 -17.12 -13.03
C TYR A 49 -30.83 -17.82 -13.38
N ALA A 50 -31.25 -18.85 -12.65
CA ALA A 50 -32.57 -19.47 -12.83
C ALA A 50 -33.71 -18.51 -12.46
N MET A 51 -33.52 -17.70 -11.41
CA MET A 51 -34.44 -16.65 -11.03
C MET A 51 -34.51 -15.56 -12.10
N ALA A 52 -33.36 -15.13 -12.64
CA ALA A 52 -33.34 -14.18 -13.74
C ALA A 52 -34.05 -14.73 -14.98
N TRP A 53 -33.89 -16.02 -15.28
CA TRP A 53 -34.56 -16.67 -16.41
C TRP A 53 -36.07 -16.73 -16.21
N SER A 54 -36.53 -17.14 -15.02
CA SER A 54 -37.96 -17.29 -14.72
C SER A 54 -38.72 -15.96 -14.55
N LEU A 55 -38.03 -14.90 -14.13
CA LEU A 55 -38.61 -13.56 -13.96
C LEU A 55 -38.37 -12.65 -15.17
N GLU A 56 -37.82 -13.18 -16.27
CA GLU A 56 -37.48 -12.43 -17.48
C GLU A 56 -36.57 -11.20 -17.18
N TRP A 57 -35.66 -11.35 -16.22
CA TRP A 57 -34.67 -10.32 -15.90
C TRP A 57 -33.54 -10.30 -16.92
N GLU A 58 -33.06 -9.10 -17.23
CA GLU A 58 -31.83 -8.97 -18.00
C GLU A 58 -30.65 -9.66 -17.28
N PRO A 59 -29.83 -10.48 -17.98
CA PRO A 59 -28.77 -11.29 -17.34
C PRO A 59 -27.69 -10.45 -16.67
N ILE A 60 -27.54 -9.20 -17.08
CA ILE A 60 -26.66 -8.24 -16.42
C ILE A 60 -27.05 -8.03 -14.96
N TRP A 61 -28.34 -8.05 -14.61
CA TRP A 61 -28.79 -7.93 -13.23
C TRP A 61 -28.43 -9.16 -12.39
N ALA A 62 -28.45 -10.36 -12.98
CA ALA A 62 -27.98 -11.58 -12.33
C ALA A 62 -26.49 -11.47 -11.97
N PHE A 63 -25.66 -11.02 -12.93
CA PHE A 63 -24.25 -10.75 -12.69
C PHE A 63 -24.05 -9.68 -11.62
N LEU A 64 -24.75 -8.54 -11.71
CA LEU A 64 -24.64 -7.45 -10.75
C LEU A 64 -25.05 -7.88 -9.34
N LEU A 65 -26.06 -8.73 -9.20
CA LEU A 65 -26.48 -9.30 -7.92
C LEU A 65 -25.41 -10.24 -7.35
N LEU A 66 -24.85 -11.13 -8.16
CA LEU A 66 -23.74 -12.01 -7.74
C LEU A 66 -22.49 -11.20 -7.37
N TRP A 67 -22.15 -10.21 -8.19
CA TRP A 67 -21.10 -9.25 -7.93
C TRP A 67 -21.36 -8.54 -6.60
N TRP A 68 -22.59 -8.09 -6.35
CA TRP A 68 -23.01 -7.42 -5.10
C TRP A 68 -22.78 -8.29 -3.88
N LEU A 69 -23.11 -9.56 -3.98
CA LEU A 69 -23.05 -10.52 -2.89
C LEU A 69 -21.68 -11.17 -2.69
N LYS A 70 -20.68 -10.87 -3.54
CA LYS A 70 -19.29 -11.33 -3.37
C LYS A 70 -18.77 -11.25 -1.93
N PRO A 71 -18.93 -10.15 -1.16
CA PRO A 71 -18.43 -10.10 0.21
C PRO A 71 -18.94 -11.27 1.06
N MET A 72 -20.19 -11.70 0.89
CA MET A 72 -20.78 -12.84 1.61
C MET A 72 -19.94 -14.12 1.42
N LEU A 73 -19.52 -14.35 0.18
CA LEU A 73 -18.76 -15.51 -0.27
C LEU A 73 -17.26 -15.40 0.06
N SER A 74 -16.72 -14.18 0.23
CA SER A 74 -15.31 -13.96 0.62
C SER A 74 -14.99 -14.40 2.06
N ARG A 75 -16.00 -14.53 2.93
CA ARG A 75 -15.85 -14.88 4.37
C ARG A 75 -15.41 -16.32 4.63
N PRO A 76 -16.03 -17.36 4.03
CA PRO A 76 -15.54 -18.73 4.17
C PRO A 76 -14.13 -18.91 3.61
N LEU A 77 -13.77 -18.20 2.53
CA LEU A 77 -12.40 -18.18 2.00
C LEU A 77 -11.39 -17.72 3.06
N LEU A 78 -11.68 -16.61 3.76
CA LEU A 78 -10.82 -16.13 4.84
C LEU A 78 -10.76 -17.12 6.02
N ALA A 79 -11.85 -17.83 6.31
CA ALA A 79 -11.86 -18.86 7.36
C ALA A 79 -10.93 -20.04 7.01
N VAL A 80 -10.92 -20.47 5.73
CA VAL A 80 -9.97 -21.49 5.24
C VAL A 80 -8.54 -20.99 5.32
N LEU A 81 -8.26 -19.79 4.80
CA LEU A 81 -6.90 -19.23 4.79
C LEU A 81 -6.34 -19.04 6.21
N SER A 82 -7.13 -18.46 7.11
CA SER A 82 -6.70 -18.26 8.49
C SER A 82 -6.46 -19.58 9.22
N GLY A 83 -7.34 -20.58 9.06
CA GLY A 83 -7.11 -21.91 9.62
C GLY A 83 -5.85 -22.58 9.04
N ALA A 84 -5.65 -22.51 7.72
CA ALA A 84 -4.50 -23.08 7.05
C ALA A 84 -3.16 -22.45 7.47
N VAL A 85 -3.15 -21.13 7.75
CA VAL A 85 -1.94 -20.41 8.18
C VAL A 85 -1.60 -20.66 9.66
N PHE A 86 -2.60 -20.68 10.54
CA PHE A 86 -2.37 -20.71 11.99
C PHE A 86 -2.38 -22.10 12.62
N ASP A 87 -3.04 -23.09 12.02
CA ASP A 87 -3.14 -24.44 12.60
C ASP A 87 -3.16 -25.53 11.50
N GLN A 88 -4.35 -26.00 11.12
CA GLN A 88 -4.56 -26.92 10.00
C GLN A 88 -5.66 -26.39 9.08
N PRO A 89 -5.61 -26.69 7.76
CA PRO A 89 -6.68 -26.29 6.85
C PRO A 89 -8.00 -26.93 7.32
N PRO A 90 -9.03 -26.13 7.62
CA PRO A 90 -10.28 -26.66 8.16
C PRO A 90 -10.97 -27.54 7.12
N THR A 91 -11.63 -28.60 7.58
CA THR A 91 -12.46 -29.44 6.71
C THR A 91 -13.63 -28.63 6.15
N LEU A 92 -14.04 -28.92 4.91
CA LEU A 92 -15.13 -28.20 4.25
C LEU A 92 -16.40 -28.20 5.11
N GLY A 93 -16.78 -29.35 5.68
CA GLY A 93 -17.94 -29.47 6.56
C GLY A 93 -17.89 -28.55 7.78
N HIS A 94 -16.71 -28.33 8.36
CA HIS A 94 -16.56 -27.41 9.48
C HIS A 94 -16.78 -25.95 9.07
N VAL A 95 -16.23 -25.53 7.92
CA VAL A 95 -16.40 -24.17 7.42
C VAL A 95 -17.85 -23.88 7.04
N LEU A 96 -18.54 -24.85 6.43
CA LEU A 96 -19.95 -24.71 6.04
C LEU A 96 -20.88 -24.57 7.23
N ARG A 97 -20.69 -25.38 8.28
CA ARG A 97 -21.46 -25.23 9.54
C ARG A 97 -21.23 -23.88 10.19
N ARG A 98 -20.02 -23.33 10.08
CA ARG A 98 -19.67 -22.02 10.65
C ARG A 98 -20.11 -20.86 9.76
N TRP A 99 -20.48 -21.11 8.51
CA TRP A 99 -20.75 -20.05 7.54
C TRP A 99 -21.90 -19.13 7.96
N PRO A 100 -23.09 -19.60 8.37
CA PRO A 100 -24.17 -18.72 8.83
C PRO A 100 -23.72 -17.80 9.98
N TRP A 101 -22.96 -18.36 10.93
CA TRP A 101 -22.38 -17.59 12.03
C TRP A 101 -21.42 -16.51 11.54
N LEU A 102 -20.56 -16.82 10.56
CA LEU A 102 -19.64 -15.85 9.94
C LEU A 102 -20.41 -14.71 9.28
N LEU A 103 -21.54 -14.95 8.63
CA LEU A 103 -22.33 -13.89 7.98
C LEU A 103 -22.82 -12.86 9.00
N TRP A 104 -23.34 -13.33 10.14
CA TRP A 104 -23.89 -12.47 11.17
C TRP A 104 -22.81 -11.72 11.98
N HIS A 105 -21.69 -12.37 12.27
CA HIS A 105 -20.70 -11.86 13.23
C HIS A 105 -19.54 -11.07 12.60
N SER A 106 -19.39 -11.11 11.27
CA SER A 106 -18.31 -10.42 10.54
C SER A 106 -18.69 -9.04 9.97
N GLY A 107 -19.84 -8.49 10.36
CA GLY A 107 -20.31 -7.19 9.88
C GLY A 107 -20.66 -7.18 8.38
N LEU A 108 -21.36 -8.20 7.89
CA LEU A 108 -21.81 -8.32 6.50
C LEU A 108 -22.62 -7.13 6.01
N LEU A 109 -23.58 -6.65 6.80
CA LEU A 109 -24.41 -5.51 6.42
C LEU A 109 -23.57 -4.28 6.09
N GLY A 110 -22.62 -3.91 6.94
CA GLY A 110 -21.70 -2.81 6.65
C GLY A 110 -20.76 -3.07 5.48
N ALA A 111 -20.45 -4.34 5.18
CA ALA A 111 -19.66 -4.73 4.01
C ALA A 111 -20.44 -4.62 2.70
N LEU A 112 -21.75 -4.89 2.72
CA LEU A 112 -22.64 -4.76 1.57
C LEU A 112 -23.10 -3.32 1.33
N LEU A 113 -23.34 -2.55 2.39
CA LEU A 113 -23.87 -1.18 2.29
C LEU A 113 -22.76 -0.14 2.06
N PHE A 114 -21.83 0.02 3.01
CA PHE A 114 -20.93 1.18 3.06
C PHE A 114 -19.52 0.87 2.58
N ARG A 115 -19.03 -0.36 2.78
CA ARG A 115 -17.63 -0.73 2.46
C ARG A 115 -17.49 -1.47 1.14
N ARG A 116 -18.59 -1.63 0.41
CA ARG A 116 -18.68 -2.44 -0.80
C ARG A 116 -17.75 -1.95 -1.91
N LEU A 117 -17.72 -0.63 -2.10
CA LEU A 117 -16.90 0.06 -3.11
C LEU A 117 -15.45 0.27 -2.67
N SER A 118 -15.06 -0.23 -1.49
CA SER A 118 -13.66 -0.16 -1.08
C SER A 118 -12.84 -1.22 -1.83
N SER A 119 -11.93 -0.76 -2.67
CA SER A 119 -10.94 -1.60 -3.37
C SER A 119 -10.07 -2.43 -2.43
N ALA A 120 -9.84 -1.96 -1.20
CA ALA A 120 -9.05 -2.64 -0.17
C ALA A 120 -9.90 -3.49 0.81
N ARG A 121 -11.14 -3.86 0.46
CA ARG A 121 -12.08 -4.56 1.35
C ARG A 121 -11.53 -5.86 1.95
N THR A 122 -10.75 -6.62 1.19
CA THR A 122 -10.22 -7.93 1.62
C THR A 122 -9.11 -7.79 2.66
N VAL A 123 -8.36 -6.68 2.66
CA VAL A 123 -7.37 -6.36 3.70
C VAL A 123 -8.01 -6.05 5.04
N PHE A 124 -9.21 -5.45 5.02
CA PHE A 124 -9.91 -5.07 6.24
C PHE A 124 -10.83 -6.16 6.78
N LEU A 125 -11.20 -7.15 5.95
CA LEU A 125 -12.06 -8.25 6.37
C LEU A 125 -11.57 -8.98 7.65
N PRO A 126 -10.26 -9.26 7.81
CA PRO A 126 -9.72 -9.86 9.05
C PRO A 126 -9.99 -9.05 10.32
N VAL A 127 -10.05 -7.71 10.26
CA VAL A 127 -10.34 -6.85 11.43
C VAL A 127 -11.72 -7.17 12.02
N TRP A 128 -12.69 -7.47 11.16
CA TRP A 128 -14.05 -7.77 11.57
C TRP A 128 -14.24 -9.26 11.87
N GLN A 129 -13.67 -10.13 11.03
CA GLN A 129 -13.92 -11.57 11.10
C GLN A 129 -12.97 -12.31 12.06
N LEU A 130 -11.69 -11.92 12.13
CA LEU A 130 -10.68 -12.60 12.95
C LEU A 130 -10.41 -11.85 14.24
N GLU A 131 -10.25 -10.52 14.19
CA GLU A 131 -10.03 -9.70 15.39
C GLU A 131 -11.34 -9.39 16.14
N GLY A 132 -12.50 -9.57 15.50
CA GLY A 132 -13.81 -9.33 16.11
C GLY A 132 -14.08 -7.87 16.46
N GLN A 133 -13.29 -6.92 15.94
CA GLN A 133 -13.44 -5.51 16.26
C GLN A 133 -14.73 -4.94 15.68
N ARG A 134 -15.33 -3.96 16.39
CA ARG A 134 -16.56 -3.27 15.98
C ARG A 134 -16.46 -1.77 16.16
N GLY A 135 -17.34 -1.03 15.47
CA GLY A 135 -17.50 0.42 15.65
C GLY A 135 -16.22 1.24 15.42
N ARG A 136 -15.91 2.13 16.36
CA ARG A 136 -14.76 3.05 16.28
C ARG A 136 -13.41 2.32 16.29
N ALA A 137 -13.28 1.26 17.10
CA ALA A 137 -12.06 0.45 17.18
C ALA A 137 -11.72 -0.18 15.81
N ALA A 138 -12.69 -0.82 15.17
CA ALA A 138 -12.51 -1.41 13.85
C ALA A 138 -12.12 -0.38 12.79
N ARG A 139 -12.67 0.85 12.86
CA ARG A 139 -12.33 1.94 11.94
C ARG A 139 -10.90 2.44 12.14
N GLN A 140 -10.48 2.65 13.40
CA GLN A 140 -9.12 3.05 13.73
C GLN A 140 -8.12 1.99 13.28
N ARG A 141 -8.41 0.71 13.55
CA ARG A 141 -7.58 -0.42 13.12
C ARG A 141 -7.49 -0.51 11.60
N SER A 142 -8.61 -0.40 10.88
CA SER A 142 -8.62 -0.43 9.40
C SER A 142 -7.84 0.75 8.81
N ASN A 143 -7.94 1.94 9.41
CA ASN A 143 -7.17 3.11 8.98
C ASN A 143 -5.67 2.91 9.19
N LEU A 144 -5.25 2.37 10.33
CA LEU A 144 -3.85 2.07 10.62
C LEU A 144 -3.27 1.05 9.64
N LEU A 145 -4.02 -0.01 9.33
CA LEU A 145 -3.62 -1.02 8.34
C LEU A 145 -3.54 -0.39 6.94
N GLY A 146 -4.53 0.43 6.58
CA GLY A 146 -4.68 0.99 5.24
C GLY A 146 -3.62 2.03 4.85
N ARG A 147 -2.88 2.62 5.79
CA ARG A 147 -1.85 3.64 5.49
C ARG A 147 -0.78 3.15 4.51
N THR A 148 -0.40 1.88 4.56
CA THR A 148 0.65 1.32 3.70
C THR A 148 0.15 0.24 2.74
N THR A 149 -0.97 -0.41 3.05
CA THR A 149 -1.46 -1.55 2.26
C THR A 149 -2.51 -1.17 1.21
N ARG A 150 -3.16 0.00 1.34
CA ARG A 150 -4.30 0.37 0.49
C ARG A 150 -3.93 0.53 -0.99
N ALA A 151 -2.74 1.09 -1.28
CA ALA A 151 -2.27 1.25 -2.65
C ALA A 151 -2.12 -0.11 -3.33
N HIS A 152 -1.33 -1.01 -2.74
CA HIS A 152 -1.13 -2.37 -3.27
C HIS A 152 -2.43 -3.17 -3.37
N ALA A 153 -3.31 -3.08 -2.37
CA ALA A 153 -4.61 -3.74 -2.40
C ALA A 153 -5.50 -3.22 -3.54
N SER A 154 -5.49 -1.91 -3.77
CA SER A 154 -6.28 -1.29 -4.85
C SER A 154 -5.73 -1.64 -6.22
N SER A 155 -4.41 -1.61 -6.40
CA SER A 155 -3.76 -2.02 -7.65
C SER A 155 -4.01 -3.50 -7.96
N MET A 156 -3.96 -4.37 -6.95
CA MET A 156 -4.32 -5.78 -7.10
C MET A 156 -5.79 -5.95 -7.49
N ALA A 157 -6.72 -5.26 -6.82
CA ALA A 157 -8.15 -5.30 -7.16
C ALA A 157 -8.39 -4.87 -8.60
N LEU A 158 -7.73 -3.78 -9.02
CA LEU A 158 -7.81 -3.25 -10.37
C LEU A 158 -7.28 -4.27 -11.39
N ALA A 159 -6.11 -4.85 -11.14
CA ALA A 159 -5.47 -5.83 -12.01
C ALA A 159 -6.34 -7.09 -12.18
N LEU A 160 -6.89 -7.64 -11.08
CA LEU A 160 -7.74 -8.82 -11.14
C LEU A 160 -9.07 -8.54 -11.85
N ASN A 161 -9.70 -7.39 -11.62
CA ASN A 161 -10.92 -7.01 -12.33
C ASN A 161 -10.68 -6.82 -13.84
N HIS A 162 -9.58 -6.18 -14.24
CA HIS A 162 -9.24 -6.01 -15.65
C HIS A 162 -8.87 -7.34 -16.31
N MET A 163 -8.18 -8.23 -15.58
CA MET A 163 -7.90 -9.57 -16.06
C MET A 163 -9.20 -10.34 -16.34
N ALA A 164 -10.18 -10.30 -15.41
CA ALA A 164 -11.50 -10.88 -15.66
C ALA A 164 -12.18 -10.25 -16.87
N LEU A 165 -12.16 -8.91 -16.96
CA LEU A 165 -12.79 -8.17 -18.06
C LEU A 165 -12.22 -8.57 -19.42
N PHE A 166 -10.90 -8.50 -19.59
CA PHE A 166 -10.25 -8.81 -20.86
C PHE A 166 -10.35 -10.29 -21.23
N MET A 167 -10.31 -11.19 -20.24
CA MET A 167 -10.47 -12.61 -20.51
C MET A 167 -11.92 -12.95 -20.89
N ALA A 168 -12.93 -12.30 -20.29
CA ALA A 168 -14.32 -12.46 -20.69
C ALA A 168 -14.59 -11.85 -22.06
N LEU A 169 -14.05 -10.66 -22.36
CA LEU A 169 -14.13 -10.05 -23.69
C LEU A 169 -13.46 -10.96 -24.74
N GLY A 170 -12.26 -11.48 -24.45
CA GLY A 170 -11.54 -12.39 -25.35
C GLY A 170 -12.31 -13.69 -25.61
N LEU A 171 -12.85 -14.33 -24.57
CA LEU A 171 -13.68 -15.53 -24.72
C LEU A 171 -14.99 -15.24 -25.44
N PHE A 172 -15.61 -14.09 -25.17
CA PHE A 172 -16.83 -13.67 -25.84
C PHE A 172 -16.58 -13.43 -27.35
N MET A 173 -15.53 -12.70 -27.70
CA MET A 173 -15.13 -12.47 -29.10
C MET A 173 -14.75 -13.78 -29.80
N LEU A 174 -14.10 -14.71 -29.09
CA LEU A 174 -13.79 -16.04 -29.60
C LEU A 174 -15.07 -16.79 -29.97
N VAL A 175 -16.09 -16.79 -29.11
CA VAL A 175 -17.39 -17.44 -29.42
C VAL A 175 -18.08 -16.73 -30.59
N ALA A 176 -18.06 -15.40 -30.61
CA ALA A 176 -18.64 -14.60 -31.69
C ALA A 176 -18.04 -14.95 -33.07
N LEU A 177 -16.75 -15.29 -33.15
CA LEU A 177 -16.09 -15.71 -34.39
C LEU A 177 -16.70 -16.98 -35.01
N PHE A 178 -17.25 -17.87 -34.18
CA PHE A 178 -17.86 -19.13 -34.63
C PHE A 178 -19.36 -19.01 -34.91
N VAL A 179 -19.97 -17.84 -34.69
CA VAL A 179 -21.38 -17.62 -35.02
C VAL A 179 -21.50 -17.47 -36.55
N PRO A 180 -22.19 -18.40 -37.25
CA PRO A 180 -22.31 -18.34 -38.69
C PRO A 180 -23.33 -17.25 -39.05
N SER A 181 -22.86 -16.03 -39.32
CA SER A 181 -23.70 -14.97 -39.87
C SER A 181 -23.15 -14.50 -41.21
N ALA A 182 -23.95 -14.67 -42.27
CA ALA A 182 -23.66 -14.16 -43.62
C ALA A 182 -23.50 -12.63 -43.68
N GLU A 183 -23.87 -11.94 -42.60
CA GLU A 183 -23.85 -10.47 -42.45
C GLU A 183 -22.72 -9.94 -41.54
N ALA A 184 -22.01 -10.79 -40.77
CA ALA A 184 -20.94 -10.35 -39.86
C ALA A 184 -19.74 -9.69 -40.58
N TRP A 185 -19.61 -9.91 -41.88
CA TRP A 185 -18.48 -9.43 -42.68
C TRP A 185 -18.83 -8.23 -43.59
N ARG A 186 -20.05 -7.69 -43.52
CA ARG A 186 -20.49 -6.50 -44.30
C ARG A 186 -20.44 -5.17 -43.51
N MET A 187 -19.71 -5.16 -42.40
CA MET A 187 -19.79 -4.15 -41.35
C MET A 187 -19.46 -2.71 -41.80
N PRO A 188 -20.36 -1.72 -41.62
CA PRO A 188 -20.02 -0.31 -41.47
C PRO A 188 -19.25 -0.10 -40.16
N TRP A 189 -18.30 0.82 -40.13
CA TRP A 189 -17.37 1.03 -39.01
C TRP A 189 -18.00 1.71 -37.76
N ASP A 190 -19.06 1.15 -37.18
CA ASP A 190 -19.50 1.51 -35.81
C ASP A 190 -19.63 0.27 -34.90
N PRO A 191 -18.48 -0.34 -34.53
CA PRO A 191 -18.42 -1.63 -33.84
C PRO A 191 -19.04 -1.63 -32.44
N LEU A 192 -19.24 -0.47 -31.82
CA LEU A 192 -19.84 -0.38 -30.48
C LEU A 192 -21.37 -0.48 -30.54
N LYS A 193 -21.99 0.16 -31.54
CA LYS A 193 -23.44 0.22 -31.70
C LYS A 193 -24.01 -1.10 -32.20
N ASP A 194 -23.41 -1.71 -33.22
CA ASP A 194 -23.84 -3.00 -33.75
C ASP A 194 -23.55 -4.15 -32.77
N MET A 195 -22.50 -4.02 -31.93
CA MET A 195 -22.30 -4.93 -30.80
C MET A 195 -23.46 -4.80 -29.80
N LEU A 196 -23.86 -3.57 -29.41
CA LEU A 196 -24.97 -3.35 -28.48
C LEU A 196 -26.33 -3.80 -29.04
N GLU A 197 -26.58 -3.62 -30.35
CA GLU A 197 -27.85 -3.93 -31.00
C GLU A 197 -27.94 -5.42 -31.43
N GLY A 198 -26.85 -6.03 -31.90
CA GLY A 198 -26.75 -7.48 -32.19
C GLY A 198 -26.73 -8.35 -30.93
N MET A 199 -26.34 -7.77 -29.78
CA MET A 199 -26.49 -8.34 -28.44
C MET A 199 -27.95 -8.58 -28.02
N SER A 200 -28.94 -8.04 -28.75
CA SER A 200 -30.37 -8.35 -28.55
C SER A 200 -30.75 -9.79 -28.92
N ALA A 201 -29.86 -10.54 -29.59
CA ALA A 201 -29.99 -11.98 -29.70
C ALA A 201 -29.79 -12.61 -28.31
N THR A 202 -30.83 -13.30 -27.82
CA THR A 202 -30.94 -13.90 -26.48
C THR A 202 -29.72 -14.72 -26.04
N VAL A 203 -28.88 -15.23 -26.93
CA VAL A 203 -27.67 -15.99 -26.54
C VAL A 203 -26.51 -15.07 -26.13
N GLY A 204 -26.29 -13.96 -26.84
CA GLY A 204 -25.18 -13.03 -26.58
C GLY A 204 -25.38 -12.26 -25.26
N ALA A 205 -26.61 -11.82 -25.00
CA ALA A 205 -27.01 -11.14 -23.76
C ALA A 205 -26.76 -11.98 -22.50
N TRP A 206 -26.87 -13.31 -22.60
CA TRP A 206 -26.63 -14.23 -21.47
C TRP A 206 -25.18 -14.67 -21.36
N LEU A 207 -24.49 -14.86 -22.50
CA LEU A 207 -23.12 -15.36 -22.56
C LEU A 207 -22.13 -14.45 -21.82
N PHE A 208 -22.13 -13.15 -22.10
CA PHE A 208 -21.13 -12.24 -21.53
C PHE A 208 -21.24 -12.10 -20.00
N PRO A 209 -22.43 -11.87 -19.41
CA PRO A 209 -22.59 -11.87 -17.94
C PRO A 209 -22.23 -13.21 -17.30
N LEU A 210 -22.54 -14.35 -17.95
CA LEU A 210 -22.13 -15.68 -17.47
C LEU A 210 -20.60 -15.83 -17.45
N LEU A 211 -19.92 -15.45 -18.54
CA LEU A 211 -18.46 -15.46 -18.62
C LEU A 211 -17.85 -14.57 -17.53
N MET A 212 -18.36 -13.35 -17.35
CA MET A 212 -17.92 -12.46 -16.27
C MET A 212 -18.08 -13.11 -14.89
N SER A 213 -19.25 -13.67 -14.61
CA SER A 213 -19.53 -14.39 -13.36
C SER A 213 -18.55 -15.54 -13.11
N LEU A 214 -18.25 -16.35 -14.13
CA LEU A 214 -17.33 -17.48 -14.04
C LEU A 214 -15.88 -17.04 -13.82
N LEU A 215 -15.43 -16.02 -14.55
CA LEU A 215 -14.06 -15.53 -14.42
C LEU A 215 -13.84 -14.79 -13.09
N ASP A 216 -14.81 -14.02 -12.66
CA ASP A 216 -14.81 -13.42 -11.32
C ASP A 216 -14.75 -14.49 -10.22
N SER A 217 -15.48 -15.59 -10.41
CA SER A 217 -15.48 -16.76 -9.51
C SER A 217 -14.10 -17.41 -9.45
N LEU A 218 -13.41 -17.52 -10.59
CA LEU A 218 -12.05 -18.06 -10.64
C LEU A 218 -11.04 -17.15 -9.92
N LEU A 219 -11.20 -15.82 -9.98
CA LEU A 219 -10.22 -14.88 -9.43
C LEU A 219 -10.47 -14.49 -7.97
N GLU A 220 -11.67 -14.65 -7.42
CA GLU A 220 -11.99 -14.22 -6.05
C GLU A 220 -11.09 -14.87 -4.96
N PRO A 221 -10.75 -16.18 -5.00
CA PRO A 221 -9.82 -16.77 -4.04
C PRO A 221 -8.46 -16.06 -3.99
N TYR A 222 -7.93 -15.63 -5.14
CA TYR A 222 -6.69 -14.85 -5.23
C TYR A 222 -6.85 -13.46 -4.62
N PHE A 223 -7.99 -12.80 -4.86
CA PHE A 223 -8.28 -11.50 -4.30
C PHE A 223 -8.36 -11.52 -2.76
N VAL A 224 -8.99 -12.55 -2.19
CA VAL A 224 -9.07 -12.73 -0.73
C VAL A 224 -7.72 -13.10 -0.14
N ALA A 225 -6.96 -13.99 -0.78
CA ALA A 225 -5.64 -14.40 -0.32
C ALA A 225 -4.62 -13.27 -0.31
N GLY A 226 -4.57 -12.46 -1.38
CA GLY A 226 -3.70 -11.28 -1.45
C GLY A 226 -4.09 -10.19 -0.43
N GLY A 227 -5.38 -10.00 -0.16
CA GLY A 227 -5.83 -9.11 0.91
C GLY A 227 -5.42 -9.61 2.30
N PHE A 228 -5.56 -10.92 2.54
CA PHE A 228 -5.20 -11.54 3.80
C PHE A 228 -3.68 -11.53 4.06
N SER A 229 -2.86 -11.75 3.04
CA SER A 229 -1.40 -11.67 3.17
C SER A 229 -0.92 -10.26 3.52
N LEU A 230 -1.49 -9.23 2.88
CA LEU A 230 -1.22 -7.81 3.21
C LEU A 230 -1.60 -7.48 4.65
N TYR A 231 -2.72 -8.03 5.13
CA TYR A 231 -3.12 -7.92 6.53
C TYR A 231 -2.10 -8.59 7.47
N LEU A 232 -1.71 -9.84 7.19
CA LEU A 232 -0.77 -10.60 8.03
C LEU A 232 0.59 -9.91 8.15
N GLN A 233 1.12 -9.42 7.02
CA GLN A 233 2.38 -8.69 7.00
C GLN A 233 2.29 -7.44 7.87
N ARG A 234 1.24 -6.63 7.68
CA ARG A 234 1.10 -5.39 8.46
C ARG A 234 0.90 -5.66 9.93
N ARG A 235 0.18 -6.72 10.26
CA ARG A 235 0.00 -7.17 11.64
C ARG A 235 1.32 -7.63 12.27
N THR A 236 2.14 -8.39 11.53
CA THR A 236 3.46 -8.85 11.95
C THR A 236 4.35 -7.66 12.34
N VAL A 237 4.39 -6.62 11.49
CA VAL A 237 5.20 -5.41 11.72
C VAL A 237 4.65 -4.57 12.88
N LEU A 238 3.32 -4.38 12.96
CA LEU A 238 2.72 -3.54 14.01
C LEU A 238 2.76 -4.19 15.40
N GLU A 239 2.65 -5.51 15.46
CA GLU A 239 2.66 -6.26 16.73
C GLU A 239 4.07 -6.76 17.10
N GLY A 240 5.08 -6.45 16.29
CA GLY A 240 6.47 -6.84 16.54
C GLY A 240 6.70 -8.35 16.61
N TRP A 241 5.85 -9.15 15.93
CA TRP A 241 5.96 -10.62 15.96
C TRP A 241 7.28 -11.10 15.34
N ASP A 242 7.81 -10.37 14.37
CA ASP A 242 9.13 -10.62 13.79
C ASP A 242 10.25 -10.36 14.80
N LEU A 243 10.18 -9.25 15.53
CA LEU A 243 11.12 -8.89 16.59
C LEU A 243 11.09 -9.90 17.74
N GLU A 244 9.91 -10.30 18.20
CA GLU A 244 9.76 -11.30 19.28
C GLU A 244 10.46 -12.61 18.90
N ILE A 245 10.23 -13.10 17.69
CA ILE A 245 10.84 -14.35 17.22
C ILE A 245 12.34 -14.19 17.05
N ALA A 246 12.81 -13.04 16.55
CA ALA A 246 14.24 -12.76 16.43
C ALA A 246 14.93 -12.78 17.81
N PHE A 247 14.36 -12.10 18.80
CA PHE A 247 14.87 -12.13 20.18
C PHE A 247 14.79 -13.53 20.80
N ARG A 248 13.72 -14.30 20.58
CA ARG A 248 13.64 -15.69 21.05
C ARG A 248 14.73 -16.57 20.44
N ARG A 249 15.03 -16.42 19.14
CA ARG A 249 16.13 -17.16 18.49
C ARG A 249 17.49 -16.75 19.06
N ILE A 250 17.72 -15.45 19.29
CA ILE A 250 18.94 -14.95 19.93
C ILE A 250 19.07 -15.54 21.34
N GLY A 251 17.98 -15.51 22.13
CA GLY A 251 17.93 -16.10 23.46
C GLY A 251 18.22 -17.62 23.46
N GLN A 252 17.65 -18.37 22.51
CA GLN A 252 17.92 -19.80 22.34
C GLN A 252 19.38 -20.08 21.97
N ARG A 253 19.95 -19.31 21.03
CA ARG A 253 21.37 -19.42 20.65
C ARG A 253 22.27 -19.07 21.83
N LEU A 254 21.94 -18.04 22.58
CA LEU A 254 22.67 -17.64 23.78
C LEU A 254 22.58 -18.70 24.87
N GLN A 255 21.41 -19.30 25.09
CA GLN A 255 21.25 -20.41 26.03
C GLN A 255 22.00 -21.67 25.59
N GLN A 256 22.00 -22.01 24.30
CA GLN A 256 22.79 -23.12 23.77
C GLN A 256 24.29 -22.85 23.93
N TRP A 257 24.73 -21.63 23.62
CA TRP A 257 26.10 -21.20 23.82
C TRP A 257 26.49 -21.20 25.31
N LEU A 258 25.66 -20.67 26.20
CA LEU A 258 25.87 -20.74 27.65
C LEU A 258 25.86 -22.19 28.19
N LYS A 259 25.10 -23.10 27.59
CA LYS A 259 25.14 -24.53 27.99
C LYS A 259 26.45 -25.21 27.59
N HIS A 260 27.13 -24.76 26.53
CA HIS A 260 28.36 -25.40 26.03
C HIS A 260 29.64 -24.65 26.41
N ALA A 261 29.61 -23.32 26.36
CA ALA A 261 30.69 -22.43 26.73
C ALA A 261 30.57 -21.88 28.16
N GLY A 262 29.40 -21.98 28.81
CA GLY A 262 29.23 -21.54 30.19
C GLY A 262 30.11 -22.28 31.20
N PRO A 263 30.26 -23.62 31.17
CA PRO A 263 31.17 -24.28 32.10
C PRO A 263 32.64 -23.91 31.86
N THR A 264 33.07 -23.69 30.61
CA THR A 264 34.44 -23.23 30.30
C THR A 264 34.65 -21.76 30.66
N LEU A 265 33.68 -20.89 30.46
CA LEU A 265 33.73 -19.49 30.90
C LEU A 265 33.67 -19.36 32.42
N LEU A 266 32.89 -20.19 33.11
CA LEU A 266 32.83 -20.21 34.56
C LEU A 266 34.12 -20.79 35.16
N LEU A 267 34.73 -21.78 34.51
CA LEU A 267 36.08 -22.27 34.84
C LEU A 267 37.14 -21.17 34.62
N LEU A 268 37.09 -20.47 33.48
CA LEU A 268 37.99 -19.34 33.20
C LEU A 268 37.78 -18.16 34.16
N LEU A 269 36.53 -17.88 34.55
CA LEU A 269 36.19 -16.84 35.52
C LEU A 269 36.72 -17.22 36.92
N VAL A 270 36.53 -18.47 37.35
CA VAL A 270 37.09 -19.00 38.60
C VAL A 270 38.62 -18.99 38.57
N CYS A 271 39.24 -19.34 37.45
CA CYS A 271 40.69 -19.22 37.26
C CYS A 271 41.17 -17.76 37.26
N SER A 272 40.38 -16.81 36.74
CA SER A 272 40.69 -15.37 36.78
C SER A 272 40.47 -14.76 38.18
N LEU A 273 39.53 -15.28 38.97
CA LEU A 273 39.29 -14.92 40.37
C LEU A 273 40.35 -15.50 41.30
N ALA A 274 41.03 -16.56 40.89
CA ALA A 274 42.20 -17.13 41.57
C ALA A 274 43.51 -16.39 41.25
N MET A 275 43.50 -15.41 40.34
CA MET A 275 44.63 -14.51 40.14
C MET A 275 44.55 -13.31 41.09
N PRO A 276 45.68 -12.84 41.65
CA PRO A 276 45.69 -11.71 42.56
C PRO A 276 45.17 -10.45 41.84
N GLN A 277 44.15 -9.83 42.42
CA GLN A 277 43.51 -8.64 41.88
C GLN A 277 44.47 -7.46 41.92
N PHE A 278 44.87 -6.94 40.75
CA PHE A 278 45.41 -5.59 40.66
C PHE A 278 44.25 -4.61 40.82
N SER A 279 44.25 -3.92 41.95
CA SER A 279 43.35 -2.81 42.26
C SER A 279 43.53 -1.69 41.23
N HIS A 280 42.54 -1.49 40.38
CA HIS A 280 42.40 -0.27 39.60
C HIS A 280 41.18 0.49 40.11
N ALA A 281 41.45 1.68 40.66
CA ALA A 281 40.43 2.59 41.16
C ALA A 281 39.58 3.08 39.98
N ALA A 282 38.34 2.60 39.90
CA ALA A 282 37.34 3.10 38.97
C ALA A 282 36.64 4.30 39.61
N ALA A 283 36.83 5.47 39.00
CA ALA A 283 36.07 6.67 39.32
C ALA A 283 34.63 6.52 38.78
N GLU A 284 33.65 6.81 39.62
CA GLU A 284 32.23 6.94 39.26
C GLU A 284 32.00 8.18 38.37
N PRO A 285 31.07 8.09 37.42
CA PRO A 285 30.24 9.23 37.07
C PRO A 285 28.76 8.83 37.00
N GLN A 286 28.05 8.97 38.11
CA GLN A 286 26.59 9.08 38.15
C GLN A 286 26.22 10.52 38.55
N GLU A 287 26.32 11.49 37.63
CA GLU A 287 25.68 12.79 37.86
C GLU A 287 25.55 13.68 36.60
N GLU A 288 25.19 13.11 35.44
CA GLU A 288 24.93 13.98 34.26
C GLU A 288 23.85 13.44 33.30
N LEU A 289 22.75 12.91 33.86
CA LEU A 289 21.58 12.48 33.06
C LEU A 289 20.23 13.04 33.56
N VAL A 290 20.25 14.01 34.48
CA VAL A 290 19.02 14.62 35.05
C VAL A 290 18.90 16.13 34.72
N LYS A 291 19.89 16.74 34.05
CA LYS A 291 19.92 18.20 33.78
C LYS A 291 19.52 18.65 32.37
N VAL A 292 18.94 17.78 31.54
CA VAL A 292 18.56 18.12 30.14
C VAL A 292 17.04 18.01 29.89
N LEU A 293 16.23 17.81 30.93
CA LEU A 293 14.77 17.66 30.79
C LEU A 293 13.93 18.86 31.24
N ASP A 294 14.54 20.03 31.48
CA ASP A 294 13.83 21.21 32.02
C ASP A 294 13.99 22.50 31.20
N GLN A 295 14.28 22.39 29.90
CA GLN A 295 14.27 23.54 29.00
C GLN A 295 13.48 23.25 27.72
N ALA A 296 12.16 23.38 27.82
CA ALA A 296 11.30 23.75 26.70
C ALA A 296 9.92 24.16 27.21
N ASP A 297 9.87 25.37 27.76
CA ASP A 297 8.64 26.12 27.99
C ASP A 297 8.12 26.63 26.64
N ILE A 298 7.12 25.98 26.06
CA ILE A 298 6.36 26.52 24.90
C ILE A 298 4.88 26.23 25.07
N LYS A 299 4.19 27.10 25.82
CA LYS A 299 2.73 27.30 25.70
C LYS A 299 2.44 28.24 24.53
N GLY A 300 2.21 27.69 23.35
CA GLY A 300 1.67 28.44 22.20
C GLY A 300 0.16 28.29 22.09
N LYS A 301 -0.60 29.28 22.56
CA LYS A 301 -2.05 29.43 22.27
C LYS A 301 -2.24 29.62 20.76
N HIS A 302 -3.25 29.00 20.16
CA HIS A 302 -3.65 29.27 18.78
C HIS A 302 -4.98 30.02 18.79
N GLU A 303 -4.94 31.29 18.36
CA GLU A 303 -6.14 32.05 18.00
C GLU A 303 -6.46 31.79 16.52
N ALA A 304 -7.69 31.36 16.26
CA ALA A 304 -8.21 31.14 14.92
C ALA A 304 -8.95 32.39 14.45
N ILE A 305 -8.45 33.04 13.40
CA ILE A 305 -9.18 34.10 12.68
C ILE A 305 -9.74 33.46 11.39
N GLN A 306 -11.06 33.46 11.27
CA GLN A 306 -11.77 33.11 10.03
C GLN A 306 -12.14 34.40 9.29
N SER A 307 -11.84 34.47 7.99
CA SER A 307 -12.44 35.46 7.10
C SER A 307 -13.07 34.76 5.89
N TRP A 308 -14.26 35.20 5.51
CA TRP A 308 -15.00 34.70 4.36
C TRP A 308 -14.72 35.57 3.14
N GLN A 309 -14.53 34.96 1.97
CA GLN A 309 -14.54 35.66 0.69
C GLN A 309 -15.65 35.08 -0.20
N PHE A 310 -16.44 35.99 -0.77
CA PHE A 310 -17.61 35.70 -1.59
C PHE A 310 -17.20 35.49 -3.06
N VAL A 311 -17.72 34.45 -3.70
CA VAL A 311 -17.53 34.16 -5.14
C VAL A 311 -18.88 34.31 -5.83
N PRO A 312 -19.03 35.19 -6.83
CA PRO A 312 -20.30 35.43 -7.49
C PRO A 312 -20.62 34.34 -8.52
N ASP A 313 -21.92 34.06 -8.58
CA ASP A 313 -22.61 33.06 -9.40
C ASP A 313 -22.69 33.50 -10.88
N ARG A 314 -22.64 32.54 -11.81
CA ARG A 314 -22.87 32.76 -13.24
C ARG A 314 -23.80 31.69 -13.77
N ASN A 315 -25.10 31.98 -13.68
CA ASN A 315 -26.12 31.42 -14.54
C ASN A 315 -26.19 32.22 -15.85
N ASN A 316 -26.33 31.50 -16.96
CA ASN A 316 -27.22 31.74 -18.10
C ASN A 316 -26.99 30.58 -19.08
N GLU A 317 -27.93 29.64 -19.15
CA GLU A 317 -29.02 29.59 -20.13
C GLU A 317 -28.53 29.26 -21.55
N GLU A 318 -28.86 28.05 -22.01
CA GLU A 318 -29.51 27.83 -23.31
C GLU A 318 -30.17 26.45 -23.33
N LYS A 319 -31.46 26.44 -23.68
CA LYS A 319 -32.33 25.27 -23.82
C LYS A 319 -32.25 24.79 -25.27
N GLU A 320 -32.10 23.49 -25.48
CA GLU A 320 -32.40 22.87 -26.77
C GLU A 320 -33.52 21.83 -26.62
N GLU A 321 -34.46 21.93 -27.55
CA GLU A 321 -35.75 21.25 -27.64
C GLU A 321 -35.58 19.99 -28.51
N HIS A 322 -36.03 18.83 -28.03
CA HIS A 322 -36.04 17.59 -28.82
C HIS A 322 -37.49 17.14 -29.09
N ILE A 323 -37.80 16.94 -30.37
CA ILE A 323 -39.06 16.41 -30.90
C ILE A 323 -38.85 14.91 -31.19
N GLU A 324 -39.68 14.04 -30.62
CA GLU A 324 -39.80 12.62 -31.02
C GLU A 324 -41.07 12.38 -31.85
N PRO A 325 -41.07 11.40 -32.78
CA PRO A 325 -42.22 11.08 -33.63
C PRO A 325 -43.23 10.15 -32.93
N GLN A 326 -44.51 10.43 -33.12
CA GLN A 326 -45.67 9.70 -32.60
C GLN A 326 -45.83 8.27 -33.16
N ARG A 327 -46.24 7.34 -32.29
CA ARG A 327 -46.89 6.04 -32.64
C ARG A 327 -48.19 5.89 -31.85
N ASP A 328 -49.22 5.37 -32.52
CA ASP A 328 -50.63 5.36 -32.10
C ASP A 328 -50.94 4.46 -30.87
N PRO A 329 -51.92 4.79 -30.00
CA PRO A 329 -52.01 4.33 -28.60
C PRO A 329 -53.20 3.40 -28.31
N GLN A 330 -53.18 2.13 -28.75
CA GLN A 330 -54.28 1.21 -28.39
C GLN A 330 -53.92 -0.25 -28.14
N TYR A 331 -52.71 -0.53 -27.62
CA TYR A 331 -52.40 -1.87 -27.09
C TYR A 331 -51.47 -1.89 -25.85
N GLN A 332 -51.16 -0.75 -25.22
CA GLN A 332 -50.19 -0.64 -24.11
C GLN A 332 -50.78 -0.38 -22.71
N ASN A 333 -52.07 -0.07 -22.59
CA ASN A 333 -52.58 0.58 -21.36
C ASN A 333 -52.74 -0.31 -20.11
N ASN A 334 -52.51 -1.62 -20.17
CA ASN A 334 -52.69 -2.49 -18.99
C ASN A 334 -51.41 -3.15 -18.45
N LEU A 335 -50.22 -2.88 -19.01
CA LEU A 335 -48.94 -3.41 -18.50
C LEU A 335 -47.90 -2.32 -18.11
N ASN A 336 -48.08 -1.07 -18.53
CA ASN A 336 -47.08 -0.01 -18.30
C ASN A 336 -47.20 0.72 -16.96
N PHE A 337 -48.33 0.64 -16.25
CA PHE A 337 -48.52 1.41 -15.01
C PHE A 337 -47.63 0.93 -13.85
N GLY A 338 -47.19 -0.33 -13.86
CA GLY A 338 -46.24 -0.87 -12.86
C GLY A 338 -44.77 -0.74 -13.26
N ALA A 339 -44.46 -0.76 -14.55
CA ALA A 339 -43.08 -0.78 -15.06
C ALA A 339 -42.45 0.62 -15.18
N GLU A 340 -43.21 1.63 -15.56
CA GLU A 340 -42.69 3.01 -15.65
C GLU A 340 -42.41 3.60 -14.27
N GLY A 341 -43.32 3.42 -13.30
CA GLY A 341 -43.10 3.90 -11.93
C GLY A 341 -41.86 3.30 -11.27
N PHE A 342 -41.56 2.02 -11.54
CA PHE A 342 -40.33 1.38 -11.07
C PHE A 342 -39.08 1.95 -11.77
N ARG A 343 -39.15 2.20 -13.08
CA ARG A 343 -38.06 2.82 -13.83
C ARG A 343 -37.76 4.23 -13.31
N THR A 344 -38.77 5.07 -13.09
CA THR A 344 -38.58 6.41 -12.53
C THR A 344 -38.06 6.34 -11.10
N LEU A 345 -38.57 5.42 -10.28
CA LEU A 345 -38.08 5.21 -8.91
C LEU A 345 -36.60 4.81 -8.90
N VAL A 346 -36.17 3.91 -9.79
CA VAL A 346 -34.77 3.49 -9.91
C VAL A 346 -33.88 4.67 -10.33
N TRP A 347 -34.31 5.50 -11.29
CA TRP A 347 -33.54 6.67 -11.70
C TRP A 347 -33.50 7.77 -10.63
N VAL A 348 -34.58 7.95 -9.85
CA VAL A 348 -34.59 8.85 -8.70
C VAL A 348 -33.67 8.34 -7.58
N ILE A 349 -33.73 7.04 -7.26
CA ILE A 349 -32.83 6.42 -6.28
C ILE A 349 -31.38 6.49 -6.75
N PHE A 350 -31.14 6.26 -8.05
CA PHE A 350 -29.81 6.36 -8.64
C PHE A 350 -29.31 7.81 -8.62
N GLY A 351 -30.16 8.79 -8.95
CA GLY A 351 -29.83 10.21 -8.87
C GLY A 351 -29.52 10.66 -7.46
N VAL A 352 -30.30 10.23 -6.46
CA VAL A 352 -30.05 10.50 -5.03
C VAL A 352 -28.78 9.78 -4.57
N ALA A 353 -28.56 8.54 -4.97
CA ALA A 353 -27.35 7.78 -4.65
C ALA A 353 -26.11 8.42 -5.28
N LEU A 354 -26.21 8.90 -6.53
CA LEU A 354 -25.14 9.59 -7.25
C LEU A 354 -24.87 10.96 -6.64
N ALA A 355 -25.89 11.74 -6.31
CA ALA A 355 -25.77 13.01 -5.60
C ALA A 355 -25.15 12.80 -4.21
N PHE A 356 -25.52 11.73 -3.50
CA PHE A 356 -24.91 11.35 -2.23
C PHE A 356 -23.46 10.87 -2.41
N LEU A 357 -23.16 10.13 -3.49
CA LEU A 357 -21.80 9.70 -3.83
C LEU A 357 -20.92 10.87 -4.21
N LEU A 358 -21.43 11.83 -4.99
CA LEU A 358 -20.74 13.06 -5.35
C LEU A 358 -20.58 13.97 -4.14
N TYR A 359 -21.60 14.10 -3.29
CA TYR A 359 -21.50 14.80 -2.01
C TYR A 359 -20.45 14.15 -1.10
N TYR A 360 -20.46 12.82 -0.98
CA TYR A 360 -19.52 12.07 -0.15
C TYR A 360 -18.12 12.06 -0.77
N ALA A 361 -18.01 12.02 -2.10
CA ALA A 361 -16.78 12.21 -2.85
C ALA A 361 -16.27 13.62 -2.59
N VAL A 362 -16.97 14.70 -2.92
CA VAL A 362 -16.54 16.08 -2.61
C VAL A 362 -16.21 16.29 -1.12
N ARG A 363 -16.94 15.66 -0.19
CA ARG A 363 -16.71 15.78 1.26
C ARG A 363 -15.56 14.93 1.80
N HIS A 364 -15.21 13.81 1.15
CA HIS A 364 -14.14 12.89 1.60
C HIS A 364 -12.99 12.71 0.61
N TRP A 365 -13.12 13.25 -0.58
CA TRP A 365 -12.08 13.51 -1.56
C TRP A 365 -11.37 14.76 -1.06
N ARG A 366 -10.53 14.53 -0.06
CA ARG A 366 -9.31 15.29 0.03
C ARG A 366 -8.50 14.80 -1.17
N PRO A 367 -8.31 15.57 -2.25
CA PRO A 367 -7.18 15.28 -3.14
C PRO A 367 -6.00 15.08 -2.21
N GLY A 368 -5.21 14.05 -2.46
CA GLY A 368 -3.98 13.85 -1.72
C GLY A 368 -3.23 15.17 -1.80
N ASN A 369 -3.30 15.93 -0.73
CA ASN A 369 -2.46 17.08 -0.52
C ASN A 369 -1.11 16.41 -0.33
N THR A 370 -0.44 16.10 -1.43
CA THR A 370 0.98 16.37 -1.54
C THR A 370 1.06 17.84 -1.25
N GLN A 371 1.05 18.17 0.05
CA GLN A 371 1.66 19.37 0.52
C GLN A 371 3.04 19.26 -0.09
N LYS A 372 3.23 19.98 -1.19
CA LYS A 372 4.55 20.43 -1.59
C LYS A 372 4.98 21.18 -0.33
N MET A 373 5.65 20.46 0.57
CA MET A 373 6.35 21.08 1.68
C MET A 373 7.33 21.97 0.95
N GLN A 374 6.98 23.25 0.83
CA GLN A 374 7.95 24.27 0.48
C GLN A 374 9.05 24.07 1.51
N GLY A 375 10.15 23.49 1.03
CA GLY A 375 11.19 22.93 1.85
C GLY A 375 11.78 24.02 2.71
N GLN A 376 11.55 23.93 4.02
CA GLN A 376 12.65 24.26 4.92
C GLN A 376 13.73 23.22 4.62
N ALA A 377 14.92 23.68 4.24
CA ALA A 377 16.04 22.82 3.97
C ALA A 377 16.22 21.87 5.17
N PRO A 378 16.29 20.55 4.95
CA PRO A 378 16.41 19.59 6.04
C PRO A 378 17.63 19.90 6.92
N GLU A 379 17.40 20.10 8.21
CA GLU A 379 18.42 20.53 9.18
C GLU A 379 19.44 19.42 9.48
N VAL A 380 19.04 18.15 9.41
CA VAL A 380 19.90 17.00 9.65
C VAL A 380 19.69 15.98 8.53
N LEU A 381 20.77 15.61 7.85
CA LEU A 381 20.75 14.66 6.74
C LEU A 381 21.84 13.62 6.96
N PHE A 382 21.47 12.34 6.94
CA PHE A 382 22.38 11.23 7.26
C PHE A 382 22.99 11.30 8.68
N GLY A 383 22.27 11.88 9.64
CA GLY A 383 22.80 12.12 11.00
C GLY A 383 23.87 13.23 11.07
N LEU A 384 24.11 13.93 9.96
CA LEU A 384 25.00 15.09 9.88
C LEU A 384 24.17 16.37 9.89
N ASP A 385 24.61 17.37 10.66
CA ASP A 385 23.99 18.70 10.65
C ASP A 385 24.30 19.39 9.31
N VAL A 386 23.30 19.73 8.51
CA VAL A 386 23.47 20.36 7.19
C VAL A 386 23.06 21.84 7.24
N ARG A 387 22.85 22.40 8.43
CA ARG A 387 22.58 23.84 8.57
C ARG A 387 23.76 24.64 8.04
N PRO A 388 23.55 25.65 7.17
CA PRO A 388 24.61 26.53 6.70
C PRO A 388 25.40 27.22 7.83
N GLU A 389 24.78 27.38 9.00
CA GLU A 389 25.35 27.98 10.22
C GLU A 389 26.36 27.07 10.93
N SER A 390 26.35 25.76 10.65
CA SER A 390 27.23 24.76 11.28
C SER A 390 28.57 24.55 10.54
N LEU A 391 28.77 25.23 9.40
CA LEU A 391 29.96 25.10 8.55
C LEU A 391 30.95 26.26 8.80
N PRO A 392 32.27 26.01 8.87
CA PRO A 392 33.30 27.04 8.96
C PRO A 392 33.32 27.96 7.73
N ASP A 393 33.72 29.23 7.92
CA ASP A 393 33.78 30.23 6.83
C ASP A 393 34.78 29.87 5.72
N ASP A 394 35.87 29.17 6.05
CA ASP A 394 36.86 28.63 5.10
C ASP A 394 36.91 27.10 5.21
N LEU A 395 36.02 26.45 4.45
CA LEU A 395 35.80 25.01 4.48
C LEU A 395 37.03 24.22 4.00
N PRO A 396 37.71 24.58 2.89
CA PRO A 396 38.96 23.92 2.49
C PRO A 396 40.07 24.03 3.55
N SER A 397 40.29 25.20 4.14
CA SER A 397 41.35 25.34 5.14
C SER A 397 41.05 24.60 6.45
N ALA A 398 39.78 24.51 6.85
CA ALA A 398 39.35 23.70 7.98
C ALA A 398 39.53 22.19 7.72
N ALA A 399 39.18 21.72 6.52
CA ALA A 399 39.39 20.33 6.12
C ALA A 399 40.88 19.96 6.06
N ARG A 400 41.76 20.85 5.55
CA ARG A 400 43.22 20.63 5.56
C ARG A 400 43.77 20.43 6.96
N LYS A 401 43.40 21.28 7.93
CA LYS A 401 43.82 21.14 9.34
C LYS A 401 43.41 19.81 9.94
N LEU A 402 42.21 19.32 9.62
CA LEU A 402 41.74 18.00 10.09
C LEU A 402 42.54 16.85 9.45
N ILE A 403 42.93 16.97 8.18
CA ILE A 403 43.79 15.98 7.52
C ILE A 403 45.19 15.96 8.14
N GLU A 404 45.78 17.13 8.43
CA GLU A 404 47.09 17.26 9.11
C GLU A 404 47.07 16.67 10.53
N GLN A 405 45.92 16.73 11.20
CA GLN A 405 45.70 16.12 12.53
C GLN A 405 45.38 14.62 12.47
N GLY A 406 45.39 14.01 11.28
CA GLY A 406 45.07 12.59 11.07
C GLY A 406 43.56 12.26 11.12
N GLN A 407 42.69 13.27 11.24
CA GLN A 407 41.23 13.11 11.34
C GLN A 407 40.56 13.11 9.96
N ILE A 408 40.92 12.14 9.11
CA ILE A 408 40.47 12.06 7.71
C ILE A 408 38.94 11.93 7.60
N GLN A 409 38.30 11.18 8.50
CA GLN A 409 36.85 11.02 8.51
C GLN A 409 36.12 12.35 8.77
N ALA A 410 36.61 13.14 9.72
CA ALA A 410 36.05 14.45 10.02
C ALA A 410 36.23 15.42 8.83
N ALA A 411 37.39 15.38 8.16
CA ALA A 411 37.66 16.18 6.98
C ALA A 411 36.72 15.84 5.81
N LEU A 412 36.52 14.55 5.49
CA LEU A 412 35.62 14.12 4.42
C LEU A 412 34.15 14.42 4.75
N SER A 413 33.74 14.25 6.02
CA SER A 413 32.41 14.64 6.48
C SER A 413 32.15 16.13 6.23
N LEU A 414 33.13 16.99 6.54
CA LEU A 414 33.03 18.43 6.36
C LEU A 414 32.90 18.81 4.87
N LEU A 415 33.76 18.24 4.01
CA LEU A 415 33.71 18.45 2.55
C LEU A 415 32.38 17.98 1.96
N TYR A 416 31.87 16.84 2.42
CA TYR A 416 30.60 16.26 1.97
C TYR A 416 29.40 17.14 2.36
N ARG A 417 29.32 17.56 3.62
CA ARG A 417 28.27 18.49 4.12
C ARG A 417 28.30 19.80 3.35
N GLY A 418 29.49 20.36 3.12
CA GLY A 418 29.67 21.57 2.32
C GLY A 418 29.15 21.43 0.90
N ALA A 419 29.47 20.33 0.22
CA ALA A 419 28.98 20.05 -1.12
C ALA A 419 27.45 19.87 -1.15
N LEU A 420 26.87 19.22 -0.13
CA LEU A 420 25.44 19.00 -0.03
C LEU A 420 24.68 20.32 0.21
N VAL A 421 25.21 21.21 1.04
CA VAL A 421 24.67 22.58 1.22
C VAL A 421 24.69 23.37 -0.09
N HIS A 422 25.78 23.28 -0.86
CA HIS A 422 25.84 23.91 -2.18
C HIS A 422 24.72 23.41 -3.10
N TRP A 423 24.54 22.09 -3.20
CA TRP A 423 23.48 21.52 -4.05
C TRP A 423 22.07 21.86 -3.58
N LEU A 424 21.83 21.91 -2.27
CA LEU A 424 20.56 22.39 -1.72
C LEU A 424 20.26 23.84 -2.15
N ARG A 425 21.28 24.72 -2.21
CA ARG A 425 21.11 26.10 -2.72
C ARG A 425 20.82 26.16 -4.21
N VAL A 426 21.43 25.28 -5.00
CA VAL A 426 21.19 25.16 -6.45
C VAL A 426 19.81 24.58 -6.77
N GLY A 427 19.07 24.11 -5.75
CA GLY A 427 17.70 23.62 -5.90
C GLY A 427 17.59 22.09 -5.86
N LEU A 428 18.55 21.38 -5.28
CA LEU A 428 18.44 19.95 -5.02
C LEU A 428 17.30 19.70 -4.01
N GLU A 429 16.20 19.10 -4.47
CA GLU A 429 15.13 18.64 -3.60
C GLU A 429 15.46 17.24 -3.05
N ILE A 430 15.72 17.17 -1.74
CA ILE A 430 15.99 15.91 -1.02
C ILE A 430 14.75 15.50 -0.24
N GLU A 431 14.30 14.26 -0.44
CA GLU A 431 13.14 13.68 0.24
C GLU A 431 13.56 12.94 1.53
N PRO A 432 12.69 12.90 2.57
CA PRO A 432 12.95 12.09 3.76
C PRO A 432 13.11 10.60 3.41
N GLY A 433 14.34 10.09 3.54
CA GLY A 433 14.69 8.70 3.21
C GLY A 433 15.53 8.54 1.94
N ASP A 434 15.86 9.62 1.23
CA ASP A 434 16.87 9.59 0.17
C ASP A 434 18.21 9.10 0.74
N THR A 435 18.85 8.15 0.04
CA THR A 435 20.22 7.69 0.32
C THR A 435 21.26 8.58 -0.37
N GLU A 436 22.54 8.47 0.00
CA GLU A 436 23.61 9.23 -0.67
C GLU A 436 23.69 8.91 -2.18
N GLY A 437 23.30 7.69 -2.58
CA GLY A 437 23.15 7.30 -3.98
C GLY A 437 21.99 7.99 -4.69
N ASP A 438 20.89 8.26 -3.99
CA ASP A 438 19.77 9.03 -4.51
C ASP A 438 20.16 10.50 -4.69
N CYS A 439 20.95 11.07 -3.77
CA CYS A 439 21.51 12.41 -3.92
C CYS A 439 22.36 12.54 -5.20
N ILE A 440 23.27 11.59 -5.47
CA ILE A 440 24.06 11.59 -6.72
C ILE A 440 23.14 11.55 -7.95
N ARG A 441 22.12 10.69 -7.93
CA ARG A 441 21.19 10.55 -9.06
C ARG A 441 20.42 11.84 -9.32
N ARG A 442 19.94 12.52 -8.27
CA ARG A 442 19.22 13.79 -8.37
C ARG A 442 20.14 14.94 -8.80
N VAL A 443 21.37 14.99 -8.28
CA VAL A 443 22.39 15.97 -8.72
C VAL A 443 22.69 15.83 -10.22
N ARG A 444 22.78 14.59 -10.75
CA ARG A 444 22.92 14.35 -12.19
C ARG A 444 21.72 14.82 -13.03
N GLN A 445 20.54 14.95 -12.44
CA GLN A 445 19.35 15.45 -13.13
C GLN A 445 19.32 16.98 -13.22
N LEU A 446 20.06 17.68 -12.33
CA LEU A 446 20.21 19.14 -12.37
C LEU A 446 21.13 19.63 -13.51
N GLY A 447 21.85 18.71 -14.17
CA GLY A 447 22.71 19.00 -15.31
C GLY A 447 23.93 18.08 -15.35
N SER A 448 24.80 18.24 -16.34
CA SER A 448 26.11 17.57 -16.39
C SER A 448 27.23 18.61 -16.25
N SER A 449 27.80 18.71 -15.05
CA SER A 449 28.95 19.58 -14.75
C SER A 449 30.11 18.77 -14.18
N ASP A 450 31.33 19.30 -14.25
CA ASP A 450 32.49 18.69 -13.61
C ASP A 450 32.30 18.56 -12.08
N SER A 451 31.52 19.46 -11.48
CA SER A 451 31.14 19.42 -10.06
C SER A 451 30.29 18.18 -9.71
N ASN A 452 29.52 17.62 -10.66
CA ASN A 452 28.75 16.39 -10.44
C ASN A 452 29.64 15.17 -10.37
N GLN A 453 30.69 15.12 -11.20
CA GLN A 453 31.67 14.03 -11.18
C GLN A 453 32.51 14.10 -9.91
N TYR A 454 32.95 15.29 -9.54
CA TYR A 454 33.64 15.52 -8.27
C TYR A 454 32.77 15.11 -7.07
N PHE A 455 31.50 15.52 -7.03
CA PHE A 455 30.57 15.16 -5.95
C PHE A 455 30.39 13.64 -5.83
N ALA A 456 30.20 12.94 -6.96
CA ALA A 456 30.10 11.48 -6.96
C ALA A 456 31.40 10.81 -6.45
N GLY A 457 32.56 11.35 -6.81
CA GLY A 457 33.86 10.90 -6.31
C GLY A 457 34.00 11.10 -4.80
N LEU A 458 33.63 12.28 -4.29
CA LEU A 458 33.66 12.58 -2.85
C LEU A 458 32.74 11.65 -2.04
N VAL A 459 31.52 11.42 -2.51
CA VAL A 459 30.56 10.50 -1.86
C VAL A 459 31.09 9.07 -1.86
N ALA A 460 31.77 8.62 -2.92
CA ALA A 460 32.36 7.28 -2.96
C ALA A 460 33.45 7.09 -1.88
N HIS A 461 34.33 8.08 -1.69
CA HIS A 461 35.36 8.03 -0.64
C HIS A 461 34.75 8.10 0.76
N TRP A 462 33.72 8.93 0.96
CA TRP A 462 32.95 9.00 2.20
C TRP A 462 32.28 7.66 2.54
N GLN A 463 31.64 7.01 1.56
CA GLN A 463 30.99 5.71 1.75
C GLN A 463 31.99 4.60 2.07
N GLN A 464 33.14 4.59 1.39
CA GLN A 464 34.19 3.61 1.65
C GLN A 464 34.77 3.74 3.06
N LEU A 465 34.96 4.97 3.53
CA LEU A 465 35.49 5.22 4.87
C LEU A 465 34.46 4.91 5.97
N THR A 466 33.22 5.38 5.79
CA THR A 466 32.18 5.33 6.83
C THR A 466 31.51 3.96 6.93
N TYR A 467 31.23 3.32 5.78
CA TYR A 467 30.48 2.05 5.73
C TYR A 467 31.37 0.84 5.43
N ALA A 468 32.45 1.01 4.66
CA ALA A 468 33.36 -0.10 4.32
C ALA A 468 34.64 -0.13 5.18
N HIS A 469 34.80 0.82 6.11
CA HIS A 469 35.97 0.99 6.99
C HIS A 469 37.32 0.92 6.26
N ARG A 470 37.36 1.34 4.98
CA ARG A 470 38.59 1.42 4.19
C ARG A 470 39.21 2.80 4.38
N LEU A 471 40.46 2.81 4.84
CA LEU A 471 41.22 4.04 5.04
C LEU A 471 41.49 4.70 3.69
N THR A 472 41.04 5.94 3.52
CA THR A 472 41.46 6.79 2.40
C THR A 472 42.87 7.33 2.70
N PRO A 473 43.86 7.15 1.81
CA PRO A 473 45.19 7.72 1.98
C PRO A 473 45.12 9.25 2.17
N ALA A 474 45.95 9.79 3.06
CA ALA A 474 45.95 11.23 3.36
C ALA A 474 46.24 12.09 2.10
N ALA A 475 47.03 11.58 1.16
CA ALA A 475 47.29 12.24 -0.13
C ALA A 475 46.03 12.39 -0.99
N GLU A 476 45.17 11.35 -1.06
CA GLU A 476 43.91 11.39 -1.81
C GLU A 476 42.88 12.31 -1.14
N ALA A 477 42.81 12.28 0.19
CA ALA A 477 41.96 13.21 0.95
C ALA A 477 42.40 14.68 0.76
N MET A 478 43.72 14.93 0.72
CA MET A 478 44.27 16.26 0.44
C MET A 478 43.95 16.72 -0.97
N GLN A 479 44.06 15.83 -1.96
CA GLN A 479 43.71 16.12 -3.34
C GLN A 479 42.21 16.47 -3.49
N LEU A 480 41.32 15.71 -2.83
CA LEU A 480 39.89 16.04 -2.78
C LEU A 480 39.67 17.43 -2.16
N CYS A 481 40.38 17.76 -1.10
CA CYS A 481 40.29 19.07 -0.45
C CYS A 481 40.75 20.22 -1.36
N GLU A 482 41.83 20.04 -2.12
CA GLU A 482 42.34 21.06 -3.05
C GLU A 482 41.41 21.29 -4.24
N GLN A 483 40.85 20.21 -4.78
CA GLN A 483 39.92 20.26 -5.90
C GLN A 483 38.55 20.82 -5.51
N TRP A 484 38.17 20.73 -4.23
CA TRP A 484 36.86 21.19 -3.76
C TRP A 484 36.58 22.66 -4.13
N ALA A 485 37.58 23.54 -3.94
CA ALA A 485 37.45 24.96 -4.23
C ALA A 485 37.27 25.29 -5.72
N LEU A 486 37.68 24.38 -6.62
CA LEU A 486 37.49 24.53 -8.06
C LEU A 486 36.04 24.25 -8.49
N HIS A 487 35.33 23.41 -7.72
CA HIS A 487 33.98 22.95 -8.07
C HIS A 487 32.87 23.68 -7.30
N PHE A 488 33.17 24.22 -6.12
CA PHE A 488 32.20 24.86 -5.23
C PHE A 488 32.74 26.20 -4.71
N SER A 489 32.13 27.31 -5.14
CA SER A 489 32.36 28.63 -4.56
C SER A 489 31.29 28.93 -3.51
N ILE A 490 31.65 28.85 -2.22
CA ILE A 490 30.80 29.35 -1.14
C ILE A 490 31.47 30.63 -0.61
N ARG A 491 31.02 31.81 -1.08
CA ARG A 491 31.28 33.08 -0.40
C ARG A 491 30.01 33.48 0.36
N ARG A 492 30.14 33.77 1.66
CA ARG A 492 29.01 34.12 2.56
C ARG A 492 28.38 35.49 2.25
N SER A 493 28.93 36.25 1.29
CA SER A 493 28.58 37.65 1.03
C SER A 493 27.37 37.88 0.11
N GLU A 494 26.63 36.83 -0.28
CA GLU A 494 25.39 36.96 -1.06
C GLU A 494 24.25 36.23 -0.34
N VAL A 495 23.95 36.70 0.87
CA VAL A 495 22.72 36.39 1.63
C VAL A 495 21.88 37.64 1.74
#